data_AF-A0A8H7L7R7-F1
#
_entry.id   AF-A0A8H7L7R7-F1
#
_cell.length_a   1.000
_cell.length_b   1.000
_cell.length_c   1.000
_cell.angle_alpha   90.00
_cell.angle_beta   90.00
_cell.angle_gamma   90.00
#
_symmetry.space_group_name_H-M   'P 1'
#
loop_
_entity.id
_entity.type
_entity.pdbx_description
1 polymer ?
#
loop_
_entity_poly.entity_id
_entity_poly.type
_entity_poly.pdbx_seq_one_letter_code
_entity_poly.pdbx_strand_id
1 'polypeptide(L)'
;MPTLKNDYDENGYVIVDGLIAPGDFASLEQACQRAISRTRSGEWKHRRTVGKQFPPYGDEDPDSWGVQHVMHPELGETAFAKWYTSEPLTQVITQLMDCKEEDLQMELFNLLINPLSHDFALRWHRDDVPGTASEEEEIQALGVSHYGVGRRFYYLQP
;
A
#
# COMPACT_ATOMS: atom_id res chain seq x y z
N MET A 1 -20.25 -12.55 17.91
CA MET A 1 -19.43 -11.37 17.60
C MET A 1 -18.98 -11.54 16.15
N PRO A 2 -19.22 -10.58 15.25
CA PRO A 2 -18.56 -10.59 13.95
C PRO A 2 -17.05 -10.61 14.18
N THR A 3 -16.34 -11.48 13.46
CA THR A 3 -14.88 -11.46 13.41
C THR A 3 -14.45 -10.44 12.35
N LEU A 4 -13.21 -9.93 12.43
CA LEU A 4 -12.65 -9.08 11.37
C LEU A 4 -12.81 -9.70 9.97
N LYS A 5 -12.72 -11.03 9.88
CA LYS A 5 -12.94 -11.78 8.64
C LYS A 5 -14.37 -11.65 8.11
N ASN A 6 -15.39 -11.76 8.97
CA ASN A 6 -16.77 -11.65 8.50
C ASN A 6 -17.05 -10.26 7.93
N ASP A 7 -16.59 -9.21 8.62
CA ASP A 7 -16.74 -7.83 8.16
C ASP A 7 -15.99 -7.60 6.84
N TYR A 8 -14.80 -8.19 6.69
CA TYR A 8 -14.03 -8.14 5.45
C TYR A 8 -14.69 -8.90 4.30
N ASP A 9 -15.21 -10.11 4.54
CA ASP A 9 -15.87 -10.91 3.51
C ASP A 9 -17.17 -10.26 3.02
N GLU A 10 -17.89 -9.55 3.89
CA GLU A 10 -19.12 -8.82 3.55
C GLU A 10 -18.85 -7.50 2.83
N ASN A 11 -17.88 -6.71 3.30
CA ASN A 11 -17.68 -5.33 2.84
C ASN A 11 -16.50 -5.15 1.87
N GLY A 12 -15.58 -6.11 1.81
CA GLY A 12 -14.31 -5.99 1.09
C GLY A 12 -13.28 -5.09 1.78
N TYR A 13 -13.55 -4.60 3.00
CA TYR A 13 -12.62 -3.81 3.82
C TYR A 13 -12.97 -3.91 5.31
N VAL A 14 -12.02 -3.54 6.18
CA VAL A 14 -12.23 -3.35 7.63
C VAL A 14 -11.49 -2.11 8.12
N ILE A 15 -11.95 -1.52 9.22
CA ILE A 15 -11.25 -0.45 9.94
C ILE A 15 -10.73 -1.03 11.25
N VAL A 16 -9.42 -0.94 11.47
CA VAL A 16 -8.76 -1.43 12.70
C VAL A 16 -8.16 -0.25 13.46
N ASP A 17 -8.86 0.17 14.51
CA ASP A 17 -8.42 1.26 15.36
C ASP A 17 -7.22 0.84 16.23
N GLY A 18 -6.28 1.77 16.43
CA GLY A 18 -5.15 1.56 17.34
C GLY A 18 -4.12 0.53 16.88
N LEU A 19 -4.11 0.16 15.59
CA LEU A 19 -3.15 -0.78 15.02
C LEU A 19 -1.69 -0.33 15.18
N ILE A 20 -1.46 0.98 15.15
CA ILE A 20 -0.15 1.58 15.37
C ILE A 20 -0.08 2.07 16.82
N ALA A 21 0.82 1.47 17.62
CA ALA A 21 1.04 1.92 18.99
C ALA A 21 1.57 3.36 19.02
N PRO A 22 1.26 4.17 20.04
CA PRO A 22 1.68 5.58 20.10
C PRO A 22 3.20 5.79 19.96
N GLY A 23 4.02 4.87 20.50
CA GLY A 23 5.49 4.92 20.39
C GLY A 23 5.98 4.65 18.96
N ASP A 24 5.35 3.72 18.26
CA ASP A 24 5.65 3.40 16.86
C ASP A 24 5.17 4.51 15.92
N PHE A 25 4.04 5.14 16.24
CA PHE A 25 3.46 6.23 15.45
C PHE A 25 4.46 7.38 15.28
N ALA A 26 5.05 7.88 16.37
CA ALA A 26 6.03 8.96 16.30
C ALA A 26 7.26 8.56 15.46
N SER A 27 7.71 7.31 15.58
CA SER A 27 8.86 6.81 14.82
C SER A 27 8.56 6.69 13.32
N LEU A 28 7.37 6.20 12.97
CA LEU A 28 6.89 6.08 11.60
C LEU A 28 6.64 7.44 10.96
N GLU A 29 6.03 8.37 11.70
CA GLU A 29 5.80 9.73 11.22
C GLU A 29 7.12 10.42 10.84
N GLN A 30 8.14 10.33 11.68
CA GLN A 30 9.45 10.89 11.39
C GLN A 30 10.12 10.19 10.18
N ALA A 31 9.97 8.87 10.05
CA ALA A 31 10.46 8.14 8.89
C ALA A 31 9.75 8.57 7.59
N CYS A 32 8.43 8.76 7.64
CA CYS A 32 7.65 9.33 6.54
C CYS A 32 8.17 10.72 6.15
N GLN A 33 8.39 11.62 7.11
CA GLN A 33 8.88 12.98 6.85
C GLN A 33 10.25 12.97 6.14
N ARG A 34 11.19 12.13 6.60
CA ARG A 34 12.51 12.00 5.96
C ARG A 34 12.40 11.40 4.56
N ALA A 35 11.62 10.34 4.38
CA ALA A 35 11.38 9.73 3.07
C ALA A 35 10.72 10.71 2.08
N ILE A 36 9.75 11.50 2.54
CA ILE A 36 9.11 12.57 1.76
C ILE A 36 10.13 13.62 1.35
N SER A 37 10.96 14.09 2.28
CA SER A 37 11.96 15.12 2.03
C SER A 37 13.00 14.66 0.98
N ARG A 38 13.51 13.44 1.08
CA ARG A 38 14.40 12.84 0.08
C ARG A 38 13.74 12.64 -1.28
N THR A 39 12.46 12.30 -1.30
CA THR A 39 11.70 12.15 -2.55
C THR A 39 11.52 13.50 -3.26
N ARG A 40 11.15 14.53 -2.50
CA ARG A 40 10.90 15.88 -3.01
C ARG A 40 12.17 16.64 -3.42
N SER A 41 13.33 16.31 -2.83
CA SER A 41 14.62 16.85 -3.25
C SER A 41 15.23 16.14 -4.47
N GLY A 42 14.61 15.05 -4.95
CA GLY A 42 15.12 14.24 -6.06
C GLY A 42 16.22 13.25 -5.65
N GLU A 43 16.63 13.23 -4.37
CA GLU A 43 17.59 12.24 -3.84
C GLU A 43 17.04 10.82 -3.88
N TRP A 44 15.72 10.66 -3.75
CA TRP A 44 15.04 9.37 -3.85
C TRP A 44 14.30 9.23 -5.19
N LYS A 45 14.89 8.46 -6.11
CA LYS A 45 14.37 8.29 -7.48
C LYS A 45 13.22 7.28 -7.57
N HIS A 46 13.07 6.40 -6.58
CA HIS A 46 11.99 5.42 -6.52
C HIS A 46 10.69 6.09 -6.05
N ARG A 47 10.01 6.80 -6.95
CA ARG A 47 8.81 7.58 -6.63
C ARG A 47 7.74 7.46 -7.71
N ARG A 48 6.52 7.90 -7.39
CA ARG A 48 5.42 8.09 -8.34
C ARG A 48 5.26 9.58 -8.59
N THR A 49 5.05 9.97 -9.84
CA THR A 49 4.92 11.38 -10.23
C THR A 49 3.60 11.66 -10.93
N VAL A 50 3.11 12.87 -10.80
CA VAL A 50 1.90 13.32 -11.51
C VAL A 50 2.14 13.18 -13.02
N GLY A 51 1.11 12.75 -13.75
CA GLY A 51 1.18 12.53 -15.20
C GLY A 51 1.83 11.21 -15.64
N LYS A 52 2.46 10.44 -14.75
CA LYS A 52 3.04 9.10 -15.06
C LYS A 52 2.79 8.08 -13.94
N GLN A 53 1.95 7.09 -14.22
CA GLN A 53 1.67 5.99 -13.28
C GLN A 53 2.75 4.88 -13.33
N PHE A 54 3.37 4.67 -14.50
CA PHE A 54 4.37 3.63 -14.76
C PHE A 54 5.65 4.20 -15.40
N PRO A 55 6.83 3.56 -15.24
CA PRO A 55 8.08 3.94 -15.91
C PRO A 55 7.97 3.92 -17.46
N PRO A 56 8.81 4.66 -18.21
CA PRO A 56 9.94 5.49 -17.77
C PRO A 56 9.56 6.94 -17.40
N TYR A 57 10.23 7.49 -16.38
CA TYR A 57 10.06 8.87 -15.90
C TYR A 57 10.86 9.85 -16.78
N GLY A 58 10.31 11.03 -17.07
CA GLY A 58 10.98 12.05 -17.89
C GLY A 58 11.81 13.01 -17.03
N ASP A 59 12.54 13.95 -17.65
CA ASP A 59 13.45 14.87 -16.95
C ASP A 59 12.76 16.06 -16.27
N GLU A 60 11.45 16.26 -16.45
CA GLU A 60 10.72 17.45 -15.98
C GLU A 60 10.46 17.53 -14.46
N ASP A 61 11.15 16.71 -13.65
CA ASP A 61 10.97 16.56 -12.19
C ASP A 61 9.53 16.81 -11.68
N PRO A 62 8.52 16.11 -12.25
CA PRO A 62 7.12 16.40 -11.92
C PRO A 62 6.79 16.04 -10.48
N ASP A 63 5.82 16.76 -9.91
CA ASP A 63 5.40 16.63 -8.52
C ASP A 63 5.10 15.17 -8.14
N SER A 64 5.38 14.82 -6.89
CA SER A 64 5.37 13.43 -6.43
C SER A 64 4.10 13.11 -5.66
N TRP A 65 3.49 11.96 -5.96
CA TRP A 65 2.32 11.44 -5.23
C TRP A 65 2.57 10.10 -4.52
N GLY A 66 3.78 9.55 -4.62
CA GLY A 66 4.12 8.34 -3.88
C GLY A 66 5.62 8.15 -3.73
N VAL A 67 6.03 7.62 -2.60
CA VAL A 67 7.37 7.10 -2.32
C VAL A 67 7.31 5.58 -2.46
N GLN A 68 8.11 5.05 -3.37
CA GLN A 68 8.18 3.61 -3.62
C GLN A 68 9.39 3.00 -2.94
N HIS A 69 9.34 1.68 -2.76
CA HIS A 69 10.44 0.89 -2.19
C HIS A 69 10.87 1.40 -0.81
N VAL A 70 9.91 1.64 0.09
CA VAL A 70 10.20 2.27 1.41
C VAL A 70 11.07 1.39 2.33
N MET A 71 11.20 0.10 2.01
CA MET A 71 12.10 -0.81 2.72
C MET A 71 13.48 -0.96 2.06
N HIS A 72 13.77 -0.22 0.98
CA HIS A 72 15.06 -0.34 0.31
C HIS A 72 16.20 0.13 1.24
N PRO A 73 17.32 -0.61 1.35
CA PRO A 73 18.40 -0.27 2.29
C PRO A 73 18.96 1.14 2.12
N GLU A 74 19.03 1.65 0.89
CA GLU A 74 19.48 3.01 0.60
C GLU A 74 18.52 4.11 1.08
N LEU A 75 17.25 3.80 1.32
CA LEU A 75 16.34 4.74 1.98
C LEU A 75 16.70 4.90 3.46
N GLY A 76 17.24 3.85 4.10
CA GLY A 76 17.78 3.88 5.46
C GLY A 76 16.71 3.92 6.58
N GLU A 77 15.43 3.84 6.22
CA GLU A 77 14.32 4.00 7.17
C GLU A 77 13.86 2.65 7.75
N THR A 78 14.59 2.16 8.75
CA THR A 78 14.30 0.85 9.39
C THR A 78 12.95 0.79 10.10
N ALA A 79 12.35 1.94 10.43
CA ALA A 79 11.03 2.01 11.07
C ALA A 79 9.94 1.33 10.21
N PHE A 80 10.02 1.45 8.88
CA PHE A 80 9.07 0.82 7.97
C PHE A 80 9.11 -0.70 8.06
N ALA A 81 10.31 -1.29 7.99
CA ALA A 81 10.47 -2.74 8.09
C ALA A 81 10.02 -3.26 9.46
N LYS A 82 10.39 -2.57 10.54
CA LYS A 82 9.98 -2.94 11.91
C LYS A 82 8.47 -2.99 12.07
N TRP A 83 7.76 -1.99 11.56
CA TRP A 83 6.31 -1.95 11.65
C TRP A 83 5.63 -2.93 10.69
N TYR A 84 6.10 -3.01 9.44
CA TYR A 84 5.53 -3.90 8.42
C TYR A 84 5.65 -5.38 8.79
N THR A 85 6.62 -5.73 9.64
CA THR A 85 6.82 -7.09 10.17
C THR A 85 6.40 -7.23 11.63
N SER A 86 5.66 -6.26 12.17
CA SER A 86 5.27 -6.26 13.58
C SER A 86 4.15 -7.27 13.85
N GLU A 87 4.15 -7.82 15.07
CA GLU A 87 3.12 -8.74 15.55
C GLU A 87 1.69 -8.16 15.44
N PRO A 88 1.42 -6.88 15.82
CA PRO A 88 0.07 -6.32 15.67
C PRO A 88 -0.44 -6.33 14.22
N LEU A 89 0.41 -5.99 13.25
CA LEU A 89 0.03 -5.99 11.84
C LEU A 89 -0.19 -7.41 11.32
N THR A 90 0.77 -8.31 11.54
CA THR A 90 0.70 -9.69 11.05
C THR A 90 -0.49 -10.45 11.66
N GLN A 91 -0.80 -10.25 12.94
CA GLN A 91 -1.97 -10.84 13.59
C GLN A 91 -3.30 -10.39 12.99
N VAL A 92 -3.41 -9.14 12.54
CA VAL A 92 -4.61 -8.67 11.83
C VAL A 92 -4.71 -9.34 10.47
N ILE A 93 -3.60 -9.40 9.71
CA ILE A 93 -3.59 -10.01 8.39
C ILE A 93 -3.89 -11.51 8.45
N THR A 94 -3.32 -12.26 9.39
CA THR A 94 -3.61 -13.70 9.56
C THR A 94 -5.07 -13.95 9.89
N GLN A 95 -5.70 -13.11 10.72
CA GLN A 95 -7.13 -13.18 11.01
C GLN A 95 -8.00 -12.91 9.78
N LEU A 96 -7.66 -11.90 8.97
CA LEU A 96 -8.40 -11.55 7.76
C LEU A 96 -8.29 -12.65 6.69
N MET A 97 -7.09 -13.22 6.55
CA MET A 97 -6.78 -14.22 5.52
C MET A 97 -7.09 -15.66 5.96
N ASP A 98 -7.45 -15.87 7.23
CA ASP A 98 -7.66 -17.20 7.85
C ASP A 98 -6.47 -18.14 7.58
N CYS A 99 -5.26 -17.65 7.87
CA CYS A 99 -4.00 -18.36 7.64
C CYS A 99 -3.05 -18.19 8.83
N LYS A 100 -1.90 -18.85 8.78
CA LYS A 100 -0.87 -18.70 9.80
C LYS A 100 0.19 -17.69 9.35
N GLU A 101 0.98 -17.21 10.30
CA GLU A 101 2.04 -16.25 10.00
C GLU A 101 3.08 -16.83 9.04
N GLU A 102 3.40 -18.12 9.13
CA GLU A 102 4.30 -18.81 8.21
C GLU A 102 3.77 -18.90 6.77
N ASP A 103 2.47 -18.68 6.55
CA ASP A 103 1.85 -18.64 5.23
C ASP A 103 1.92 -17.24 4.61
N LEU A 104 2.29 -16.21 5.39
CA LEU A 104 2.37 -14.83 4.91
C LEU A 104 3.63 -14.57 4.10
N GLN A 105 3.45 -13.92 2.95
CA GLN A 105 4.52 -13.33 2.17
C GLN A 105 4.30 -11.82 2.10
N MET A 106 5.27 -11.07 2.62
CA MET A 106 5.27 -9.62 2.54
C MET A 106 5.71 -9.18 1.15
N GLU A 107 4.98 -8.25 0.54
CA GLU A 107 5.22 -7.83 -0.84
C GLU A 107 5.49 -6.31 -0.91
N LEU A 108 4.58 -5.59 -1.56
CA LEU A 108 4.77 -4.20 -1.91
C LEU A 108 4.32 -3.28 -0.77
N PHE A 109 5.30 -2.60 -0.16
CA PHE A 109 5.07 -1.53 0.80
C PHE A 109 5.52 -0.19 0.20
N ASN A 110 4.57 0.74 0.08
CA ASN A 110 4.79 2.09 -0.45
C ASN A 110 4.14 3.12 0.48
N LEU A 111 4.61 4.36 0.39
CA LEU A 111 4.02 5.50 1.08
C LEU A 111 3.35 6.41 0.06
N LEU A 112 2.04 6.65 0.22
CA LEU A 112 1.30 7.62 -0.58
C LEU A 112 1.45 9.02 0.02
N ILE A 113 1.68 10.02 -0.83
CA ILE A 113 1.89 11.40 -0.43
C ILE A 113 1.05 12.30 -1.34
N ASN A 114 0.56 13.43 -0.83
CA ASN A 114 -0.13 14.39 -1.70
C ASN A 114 0.90 15.23 -2.48
N PRO A 115 0.66 15.46 -3.79
CA PRO A 115 1.33 16.52 -4.52
C PRO A 115 1.18 17.88 -3.84
N LEU A 116 2.14 18.77 -4.05
CA LEU A 116 2.14 20.12 -3.49
C LEU A 116 1.56 21.17 -4.42
N SER A 117 1.70 20.97 -5.73
CA SER A 117 1.44 21.96 -6.76
C SER A 117 0.37 21.54 -7.77
N HIS A 118 -0.19 20.33 -7.62
CA HIS A 118 -1.17 19.77 -8.55
C HIS A 118 -2.33 19.13 -7.81
N ASP A 119 -3.55 19.37 -8.31
CA ASP A 119 -4.71 18.56 -7.92
C ASP A 119 -4.53 17.16 -8.49
N PHE A 120 -4.57 16.15 -7.61
CA PHE A 120 -4.40 14.77 -8.00
C PHE A 120 -5.39 13.88 -7.26
N ALA A 121 -6.02 12.99 -8.01
CA ALA A 121 -6.84 11.92 -7.48
C ALA A 121 -6.48 10.62 -8.18
N LEU A 122 -6.43 9.54 -7.41
CA LEU A 122 -6.35 8.20 -7.99
C LEU A 122 -7.67 7.90 -8.69
N ARG A 123 -7.57 7.33 -9.89
CA ARG A 123 -8.74 6.82 -10.60
C ARG A 123 -9.23 5.55 -9.90
N TRP A 124 -10.52 5.29 -10.02
CA TRP A 124 -11.08 3.98 -9.66
C TRP A 124 -10.36 2.88 -10.43
N HIS A 125 -9.86 1.90 -9.69
CA HIS A 125 -9.19 0.73 -10.23
C HIS A 125 -9.27 -0.42 -9.22
N ARG A 126 -9.02 -1.62 -9.71
CA ARG A 126 -8.61 -2.75 -8.88
C ARG A 126 -7.10 -2.88 -8.99
N ASP A 127 -6.46 -3.33 -7.93
CA ASP A 127 -5.00 -3.44 -7.91
C ASP A 127 -4.49 -4.47 -8.92
N ASP A 128 -5.20 -5.61 -9.06
CA ASP A 128 -4.79 -6.74 -9.90
C ASP A 128 -5.65 -6.96 -11.15
N VAL A 129 -6.71 -6.16 -11.36
CA VAL A 129 -7.59 -6.28 -12.53
C VAL A 129 -7.50 -5.00 -13.37
N PRO A 130 -7.11 -5.09 -14.66
CA PRO A 130 -7.09 -3.94 -15.55
C PRO A 130 -8.47 -3.27 -15.65
N GLY A 131 -8.52 -1.95 -15.66
CA GLY A 131 -9.79 -1.21 -15.85
C GLY A 131 -10.44 -1.38 -17.23
N THR A 132 -9.77 -2.09 -18.15
CA THR A 132 -10.29 -2.46 -19.48
C THR A 132 -10.77 -3.91 -19.55
N ALA A 133 -10.70 -4.66 -18.44
CA ALA A 133 -11.14 -6.05 -18.41
C ALA A 133 -12.65 -6.14 -18.71
N SER A 134 -13.06 -7.16 -19.45
CA SER A 134 -14.47 -7.52 -19.56
C SER A 134 -14.99 -8.07 -18.23
N GLU A 135 -16.31 -8.13 -18.07
CA GLU A 135 -16.93 -8.75 -16.89
C GLU A 135 -16.47 -10.21 -16.69
N GLU A 136 -16.34 -10.96 -17.78
CA GLU A 136 -15.89 -12.36 -17.77
C GLU A 136 -14.42 -12.46 -17.34
N GLU A 137 -13.55 -11.57 -17.85
CA GLU A 137 -12.14 -11.48 -17.47
C GLU A 137 -11.97 -11.08 -16.01
N GLU A 138 -12.79 -10.14 -15.52
CA GLU A 138 -12.82 -9.71 -14.13
C GLU A 138 -13.24 -10.86 -13.20
N ILE A 139 -14.35 -11.53 -13.49
CA ILE A 139 -14.81 -12.70 -12.71
C ILE A 139 -13.73 -13.78 -12.69
N GLN A 140 -13.10 -14.06 -13.82
CA GLN A 140 -12.02 -15.04 -13.90
C GLN A 140 -10.82 -14.62 -13.04
N ALA A 141 -10.39 -13.35 -13.11
CA ALA A 141 -9.28 -12.84 -12.32
C ALA A 141 -9.57 -12.91 -10.81
N LEU A 142 -10.79 -12.55 -10.39
CA LEU A 142 -11.24 -12.61 -9.00
C LEU A 142 -11.34 -14.04 -8.45
N GLY A 143 -11.58 -15.03 -9.33
CA GLY A 143 -11.62 -16.45 -8.97
C GLY A 143 -10.25 -17.10 -8.77
N VAL A 144 -9.15 -16.46 -9.19
CA VAL A 144 -7.80 -17.01 -9.06
C VAL A 144 -7.20 -16.64 -7.70
N SER A 145 -6.87 -17.65 -6.89
CA SER A 145 -5.98 -17.45 -5.75
C SER A 145 -4.56 -17.24 -6.27
N HIS A 146 -4.12 -15.98 -6.31
CA HIS A 146 -2.77 -15.64 -6.70
C HIS A 146 -1.82 -16.05 -5.57
N TYR A 147 -0.99 -17.07 -5.81
CA TYR A 147 0.16 -17.36 -4.96
C TYR A 147 1.31 -16.47 -5.44
N GLY A 148 1.75 -15.51 -4.61
CA GLY A 148 2.88 -14.62 -4.91
C GLY A 148 2.54 -13.28 -5.58
N VAL A 149 1.25 -12.90 -5.65
CA VAL A 149 0.78 -11.52 -5.86
C VAL A 149 -0.46 -11.33 -4.99
N GLY A 150 -0.37 -10.48 -3.96
CA GLY A 150 -1.35 -10.38 -2.89
C GLY A 150 -2.68 -9.73 -3.31
N ARG A 151 -3.80 -10.36 -2.93
CA ARG A 151 -5.15 -9.76 -2.98
C ARG A 151 -5.13 -8.38 -2.33
N ARG A 152 -5.51 -7.35 -3.09
CA ARG A 152 -5.79 -6.01 -2.57
C ARG A 152 -7.16 -5.56 -3.01
N PHE A 153 -8.07 -5.49 -2.05
CA PHE A 153 -9.41 -4.96 -2.25
C PHE A 153 -9.53 -3.66 -1.46
N TYR A 154 -9.81 -2.56 -2.16
CA TYR A 154 -10.40 -1.38 -1.55
C TYR A 154 -11.80 -1.21 -2.15
N TYR A 155 -12.83 -1.48 -1.35
CA TYR A 155 -14.18 -1.02 -1.62
C TYR A 155 -14.41 0.21 -0.74
N LEU A 156 -14.71 1.36 -1.35
CA LEU A 156 -15.29 2.49 -0.63
C LEU A 156 -16.47 2.98 -1.46
N GLN A 157 -17.67 2.51 -1.10
CA GLN A 157 -18.92 3.16 -1.47
C GLN A 157 -19.75 3.36 -0.19
N PRO A 158 -20.52 4.45 -0.09
CA PRO A 158 -21.96 4.34 0.10
C PRO A 158 -22.68 4.00 -1.22
#